data_AF-A0A967TMV3-F1
#
_entry.id   AF-A0A967TMV3-F1
#
_cell.length_a   1.000
_cell.length_b   1.000
_cell.length_c   1.000
_cell.angle_alpha   90.00
_cell.angle_beta   90.00
_cell.angle_gamma   90.00
#
_symmetry.space_group_name_H-M   'P 1'
#
loop_
_entity.id
_entity.type
_entity.pdbx_description
1 polymer ?
#
loop_
_entity_poly.entity_id
_entity_poly.type
_entity_poly.pdbx_seq_one_letter_code
_entity_poly.pdbx_strand_id
1 'polypeptide(L)' 'MSDSLTTVRLLFVDEGSYHHELIRLPAEALDGYERIIDCLREEPSVLKRVYVDVDRLCSASVVDEDDAER' A
#
# COMPACT_ATOMS: atom_id res chain seq x y z
N MET A 1 -10.40 -18.01 8.03
CA MET A 1 -10.51 -17.07 6.89
C MET A 1 -9.10 -16.94 6.36
N SER A 2 -8.90 -17.18 5.06
CA SER A 2 -7.56 -17.19 4.49
C SER A 2 -7.00 -15.79 4.57
N ASP A 3 -5.90 -15.61 5.30
CA ASP A 3 -5.14 -14.35 5.38
C ASP A 3 -4.44 -14.14 4.03
N SER A 4 -5.22 -13.79 3.02
CA SER A 4 -4.72 -13.51 1.67
C SER A 4 -4.02 -12.17 1.73
N LEU A 5 -2.70 -12.16 1.54
CA LEU A 5 -1.89 -10.95 1.52
C LEU A 5 -1.77 -10.46 0.07
N THR A 6 -2.03 -9.18 -0.12
CA THR A 6 -1.88 -8.46 -1.39
C THR A 6 -0.65 -7.57 -1.33
N THR A 7 0.14 -7.58 -2.40
CA THR A 7 1.29 -6.68 -2.51
C THR A 7 0.82 -5.32 -3.01
N VAL A 8 1.22 -4.27 -2.32
CA VAL A 8 0.93 -2.88 -2.70
C VAL A 8 2.24 -2.15 -2.92
N ARG A 9 2.36 -1.51 -4.08
CA ARG A 9 3.46 -0.60 -4.41
C ARG A 9 3.08 0.80 -3.99
N LEU A 10 3.89 1.35 -3.11
CA LEU A 10 3.86 2.74 -2.70
C LEU A 10 4.96 3.50 -3.44
N LEU A 11 4.61 4.65 -4.01
CA LEU A 11 5.58 5.58 -4.57
C LEU A 11 5.67 6.78 -3.65
N PHE A 12 6.87 7.01 -3.11
CA PHE A 12 7.18 8.18 -2.31
C PHE A 12 8.04 9.15 -3.11
N VAL A 13 7.86 10.44 -2.83
CA VAL A 13 8.78 11.49 -3.28
C VAL A 13 9.47 12.09 -2.07
N ASP A 14 10.78 12.28 -2.18
CA ASP A 14 11.58 12.97 -1.18
C ASP A 14 12.60 13.88 -1.85
N GLU A 15 12.45 15.18 -1.63
CA GLU A 15 13.37 16.20 -2.19
C GLU A 15 13.65 16.04 -3.70
N GLY A 16 12.67 15.54 -4.47
CA GLY A 16 12.78 15.28 -5.91
C GLY A 16 13.28 13.88 -6.31
N SER A 17 13.57 13.02 -5.34
CA SER A 17 13.87 11.60 -5.54
C SER A 17 12.63 10.74 -5.40
N TYR A 18 12.43 9.80 -6.32
CA TYR A 18 11.29 8.87 -6.32
C TYR A 18 11.75 7.50 -5.82
N HIS A 19 11.04 6.96 -4.83
CA HIS A 19 11.33 5.64 -4.27
C HIS A 19 10.07 4.79 -4.25
N HIS A 20 10.21 3.55 -4.71
CA HIS A 20 9.14 2.57 -4.66
C HIS A 20 9.36 1.63 -3.48
N GLU A 21 8.31 1.40 -2.70
CA GLU A 21 8.30 0.41 -1.63
C GLU A 21 7.17 -0.58 -1.86
N LEU A 22 7.48 -1.87 -1.70
CA LEU A 22 6.50 -2.95 -1.80
C LEU A 22 6.16 -3.43 -0.40
N ILE A 23 4.90 -3.29 -0.03
CA ILE A 23 4.38 -3.76 1.26
C ILE A 23 3.33 -4.84 1.03
N ARG A 24 3.16 -5.72 2.00
CA ARG A 24 2.13 -6.76 1.97
C ARG A 24 1.05 -6.42 2.98
N LEU A 25 -0.18 -6.25 2.50
CA LEU A 25 -1.34 -5.90 3.30
C LEU A 25 -2.42 -6.99 3.20
N PRO A 26 -3.27 -7.16 4.21
CA PRO A 26 -4.41 -8.06 4.11
C PRO A 26 -5.34 -7.62 2.98
N ALA A 27 -5.70 -8.52 2.07
CA ALA A 27 -6.62 -8.24 0.97
C ALA A 27 -7.98 -7.75 1.49
N GLU A 28 -8.46 -8.34 2.59
CA GLU A 28 -9.71 -7.97 3.24
C GLU A 28 -9.71 -6.51 3.73
N ALA A 29 -8.55 -5.99 4.14
CA ALA A 29 -8.40 -4.60 4.54
C ALA A 29 -8.47 -3.65 3.34
N LEU A 30 -8.05 -4.07 2.15
CA LEU A 30 -8.10 -3.25 0.94
C LEU A 30 -9.51 -3.24 0.33
N ASP A 31 -10.23 -4.36 0.37
CA ASP A 31 -11.59 -4.50 -0.20
C ASP A 31 -12.61 -3.58 0.49
N GLY A 32 -12.37 -3.22 1.76
CA GLY A 32 -13.21 -2.31 2.52
C GLY A 32 -13.11 -0.83 2.12
N TYR A 33 -12.17 -0.46 1.26
CA TYR A 33 -11.92 0.94 0.88
C TYR A 33 -11.87 1.11 -0.64
N GLU A 34 -12.59 2.11 -1.15
CA GLU A 34 -12.54 2.45 -2.58
C GLU A 34 -11.14 2.97 -3.00
N ARG A 35 -10.42 3.61 -2.06
CA ARG A 35 -9.08 4.15 -2.28
C ARG A 35 -8.10 3.49 -1.32
N ILE A 36 -7.01 2.96 -1.88
CA ILE A 36 -5.91 2.35 -1.11
C ILE A 36 -5.33 3.36 -0.10
N ILE A 37 -5.26 4.64 -0.46
CA ILE A 37 -4.75 5.70 0.41
C ILE A 37 -5.61 5.85 1.68
N ASP A 38 -6.93 5.70 1.57
CA ASP A 38 -7.83 5.78 2.73
C ASP A 38 -7.60 4.58 3.66
N CYS A 39 -7.44 3.37 3.09
CA CYS A 39 -7.04 2.17 3.85
C CYS A 39 -5.72 2.39 4.60
N LEU A 40 -4.69 2.93 3.94
CA LEU A 40 -3.38 3.22 4.58
C LEU A 40 -3.45 4.28 5.68
N ARG A 41 -4.50 5.09 5.72
CA ARG A 41 -4.66 6.20 6.66
C ARG A 41 -5.61 5.89 7.81
N GLU A 42 -6.59 5.03 7.59
CA GLU A 42 -7.69 4.79 8.52
C GLU A 42 -7.70 3.37 9.08
N GLU A 43 -7.19 2.37 8.34
CA GLU A 43 -7.33 0.97 8.71
C GLU A 43 -6.41 0.58 9.89
N PRO A 44 -6.96 0.33 11.10
CA PRO A 44 -6.13 0.09 12.28
C PRO A 44 -5.29 -1.18 12.15
N SER A 45 -5.78 -2.16 11.40
CA SER A 45 -5.10 -3.43 11.15
C SER A 45 -3.84 -3.25 10.30
N VAL A 46 -3.85 -2.27 9.40
CA VAL A 46 -2.72 -1.88 8.56
C VAL A 46 -1.77 -0.96 9.33
N LEU A 47 -2.30 0.07 10.00
CA LEU A 47 -1.52 1.06 10.76
C LEU A 47 -0.73 0.47 11.92
N LYS A 48 -1.18 -0.65 12.50
CA LYS A 48 -0.41 -1.41 13.52
C LYS A 48 0.83 -2.09 12.96
N ARG A 49 0.88 -2.33 11.64
CA ARG A 49 1.96 -3.07 10.96
C ARG A 49 2.89 -2.14 10.20
N VAL A 50 2.34 -1.10 9.58
CA VAL A 50 3.06 -0.18 8.70
C VAL A 50 2.65 1.26 9.04
N TYR A 51 3.64 2.12 9.18
CA TYR A 51 3.43 3.56 9.24
C TYR A 51 3.72 4.16 7.87
N VAL A 52 2.74 4.83 7.26
CA VAL A 52 2.88 5.48 5.96
C VAL A 52 2.88 6.98 6.14
N ASP A 53 3.91 7.65 5.61
CA ASP A 53 3.93 9.10 5.49
C ASP A 53 3.10 9.52 4.27
N VAL A 54 1.83 9.86 4.51
CA VAL A 54 0.87 10.19 3.45
C VAL A 54 1.22 11.51 2.76
N ASP A 55 1.98 12.41 3.40
CA ASP A 55 2.39 13.68 2.80
C ASP A 55 3.43 13.46 1.68
N ARG A 56 4.27 12.44 1.86
CA ARG A 56 5.29 12.04 0.89
C ARG A 56 4.79 11.00 -0.13
N LEU A 57 3.62 10.41 0.09
CA LEU A 57 3.04 9.39 -0.78
C LEU A 57 2.44 10.02 -2.04
N CYS A 58 3.05 9.74 -3.19
CA CYS A 58 2.57 10.20 -4.49
C CYS A 58 1.50 9.27 -5.08
N SER A 59 1.69 7.95 -4.96
CA SER A 59 0.73 6.97 -5.48
C SER A 59 0.81 5.65 -4.74
N ALA A 60 -0.31 4.93 -4.74
CA ALA A 60 -0.41 3.56 -4.22
C ALA A 60 -1.18 2.71 -5.24
N SER A 61 -0.63 1.54 -5.57
CA SER A 61 -1.25 0.60 -6.52
C SER A 61 -1.06 -0.83 -6.03
N VAL A 62 -2.08 -1.67 -6.18
CA VAL A 62 -1.91 -3.12 -6.03
C VAL A 62 -0.97 -3.61 -7.12
N VAL A 63 -0.07 -4.52 -6.75
CA VAL A 63 0.81 -5.23 -7.68
C VAL A 63 0.27 -6.65 -7.77
N ASP A 64 -0.33 -6.97 -8.91
CA ASP A 64 -0.60 -8.35 -9.29
C ASP A 64 0.73 -9.07 -9.60
N GLU A 65 0.76 -10.40 -9.44
CA GLU A 65 1.98 -11.20 -9.68
C GLU A 65 2.57 -11.00 -11.09
N ASP A 66 1.76 -10.60 -12.07
CA ASP A 66 2.19 -10.27 -13.44
C ASP A 66 2.90 -8.90 -13.58
N ASP A 67 2.73 -7.96 -12.64
CA ASP A 67 3.31 -6.60 -12.70
C ASP A 67 4.64 -6.48 -11.93
N ALA A 68 5.02 -7.52 -11.17
CA ALA A 68 6.24 -7.55 -10.36
C ALA A 68 7.53 -7.77 -11.19
N GLU A 69 7.41 -8.23 -12.44
CA GLU A 69 8.53 -8.58 -13.32
C GLU A 69 8.86 -7.51 -14.40
N ARG A 70 8.16 -6.37 -14.42
CA ARG A 70 8.33 -5.29 -15.43
C ARG A 70 9.08 -4.07 -14.95
#